data_AF-A0A391PC83-F1
#
_entry.id   AF-A0A391PC83-F1
#
_cell.length_a   1.000
_cell.length_b   1.000
_cell.length_c   1.000
_cell.angle_alpha   90.00
_cell.angle_beta   90.00
_cell.angle_gamma   90.00
#
_symmetry.space_group_name_H-M   'P 1'
#
loop_
_entity.id
_entity.type
_entity.pdbx_description
1 polymer ?
#
loop_
_entity_poly.entity_id
_entity_poly.type
_entity_poly.pdbx_seq_one_letter_code
_entity_poly.pdbx_strand_id
1 'polypeptide(L)'
;MVEILVHAEDIRQPLGVHRAYPLSWVVAALLHLAGDRSSGGRVRLAGLTLAATDTLFISGTGPLVAGPAAALLLAASGRTARLRELSGPGCAVLAERMHAR
;
A
#
# COMPACT_ATOMS: atom_id res chain seq x y z
N MET A 1 9.35 7.18 9.65
CA MET A 1 9.63 5.90 8.98
C MET A 1 8.86 5.76 7.66
N VAL A 2 7.54 5.98 7.65
CA VAL A 2 6.71 5.91 6.44
C VAL A 2 7.25 6.77 5.29
N GLU A 3 7.54 8.05 5.55
CA GLU A 3 8.07 8.97 4.54
C GLU A 3 9.36 8.48 3.90
N ILE A 4 10.28 7.89 4.67
CA ILE A 4 11.55 7.37 4.14
C ILE A 4 11.30 6.21 3.17
N LEU A 5 10.39 5.30 3.50
CA LEU A 5 10.05 4.19 2.62
C LEU A 5 9.34 4.66 1.35
N VAL A 6 8.33 5.52 1.49
CA VAL A 6 7.53 6.01 0.36
C VAL A 6 8.39 6.84 -0.60
N HIS A 7 9.10 7.86 -0.10
CA HIS A 7 9.92 8.72 -0.96
C HIS A 7 11.10 7.98 -1.58
N ALA A 8 11.64 6.97 -0.90
CA ALA A 8 12.70 6.18 -1.48
C ALA A 8 12.19 5.27 -2.61
N GLU A 9 10.94 4.79 -2.55
CA GLU A 9 10.31 4.09 -3.68
C GLU A 9 9.99 5.05 -4.84
N ASP A 10 9.56 6.28 -4.56
CA ASP A 10 9.32 7.31 -5.59
C ASP A 10 10.59 7.60 -6.42
N ILE A 11 11.78 7.53 -5.81
CA ILE A 11 13.07 7.68 -6.51
C ILE A 11 13.49 6.39 -7.23
N ARG A 12 13.35 5.23 -6.56
CA ARG A 12 13.91 3.98 -7.07
C ARG A 12 13.11 3.35 -8.19
N GLN A 13 11.78 3.47 -8.13
CA GLN A 13 10.88 2.87 -9.10
C GLN A 13 11.19 3.32 -10.54
N PRO A 14 11.33 4.64 -10.85
CA PRO A 14 11.67 5.08 -12.20
C PRO A 14 13.09 4.69 -12.63
N LEU A 15 13.98 4.43 -11.69
CA LEU A 15 15.36 3.99 -11.95
C LEU A 15 15.51 2.46 -12.07
N GLY A 16 14.44 1.70 -11.86
CA GLY A 16 14.49 0.22 -11.84
C GLY A 16 15.35 -0.36 -10.71
N VAL A 17 15.62 0.42 -9.65
CA VAL A 17 16.48 -0.03 -8.54
C VAL A 17 15.64 -0.74 -7.50
N HIS A 18 15.96 -2.00 -7.21
CA HIS A 18 15.30 -2.74 -6.14
C HIS A 18 16.15 -2.74 -4.87
N ARG A 19 15.53 -2.40 -3.73
CA ARG A 19 16.15 -2.53 -2.42
C ARG A 19 15.28 -3.39 -1.52
N ALA A 20 15.90 -4.42 -0.94
CA ALA A 20 15.25 -5.20 0.10
C ALA A 20 15.17 -4.38 1.39
N TYR A 21 13.95 -4.20 1.90
CA TYR A 21 13.70 -3.76 3.26
C TYR A 21 13.32 -4.96 4.10
N PRO A 22 13.61 -4.96 5.41
CA PRO A 22 12.91 -5.86 6.32
C PRO A 22 11.41 -5.67 6.13
N LEU A 23 10.72 -6.72 5.69
CA LEU A 23 9.29 -6.63 5.36
C LEU A 23 8.45 -6.24 6.59
N SER A 24 8.95 -6.53 7.79
CA SER A 24 8.38 -6.04 9.07
C SER A 24 8.30 -4.52 9.14
N TRP A 25 9.25 -3.78 8.57
CA TRP A 25 9.22 -2.31 8.54
C TRP A 25 8.15 -1.79 7.57
N VAL A 26 8.01 -2.46 6.42
CA VAL A 26 6.99 -2.13 5.40
C VAL A 26 5.59 -2.38 5.97
N VAL A 27 5.40 -3.52 6.64
CA VAL A 27 4.14 -3.87 7.31
C VAL A 27 3.82 -2.89 8.44
N ALA A 28 4.79 -2.50 9.27
CA ALA A 28 4.58 -1.50 10.31
C ALA A 28 4.17 -0.13 9.74
N ALA A 29 4.80 0.29 8.64
CA ALA A 29 4.44 1.52 7.93
C ALA A 29 3.02 1.45 7.33
N LEU A 30 2.65 0.30 6.76
CA LEU A 30 1.33 0.06 6.20
C LEU A 30 0.23 0.11 7.28
N LEU A 31 0.45 -0.56 8.42
CA LEU A 31 -0.44 -0.50 9.58
C LEU A 31 -0.61 0.93 10.11
N HIS A 32 0.48 1.70 10.16
CA HIS A 32 0.43 3.10 10.57
C HIS A 32 -0.48 3.93 9.64
N LEU A 33 -0.32 3.81 8.31
CA LEU A 33 -1.18 4.50 7.35
C LEU A 33 -2.64 4.02 7.38
N ALA A 34 -2.88 2.74 7.63
CA ALA A 34 -4.23 2.19 7.75
C ALA A 34 -4.99 2.76 8.96
N GLY A 35 -4.28 3.10 10.04
CA GLY A 35 -4.87 3.74 11.24
C GLY A 35 -5.01 5.25 11.13
N ASP A 36 -4.16 5.91 10.35
CA ASP A 36 -4.05 7.36 10.29
C ASP A 36 -5.04 8.00 9.28
N ARG A 37 -5.90 8.90 9.78
CA ARG A 37 -6.81 9.68 8.93
C ARG A 37 -6.13 10.88 8.28
N SER A 38 -5.09 11.45 8.89
CA SER A 38 -4.46 12.70 8.43
C SER A 38 -3.71 12.51 7.11
N SER A 39 -3.07 11.36 6.90
CA SER A 39 -2.51 10.95 5.61
C SER A 39 -3.56 10.55 4.56
N GLY A 40 -4.83 10.41 4.94
CA GLY A 40 -5.91 9.85 4.12
C GLY A 40 -5.84 8.33 3.93
N GLY A 41 -4.84 7.65 4.51
CA GLY A 41 -4.65 6.20 4.36
C GLY A 41 -5.83 5.41 4.92
N ARG A 42 -6.30 5.76 6.12
CA ARG A 42 -7.49 5.13 6.72
C ARG A 42 -8.74 5.26 5.84
N VAL A 43 -8.93 6.38 5.14
CA VAL A 43 -10.08 6.57 4.25
C VAL A 43 -9.94 5.74 2.99
N ARG A 44 -8.75 5.75 2.35
CA ARG A 44 -8.48 4.95 1.15
C ARG A 44 -8.67 3.45 1.39
N LEU A 45 -8.25 2.96 2.55
CA LEU A 45 -8.24 1.54 2.89
C LEU A 45 -9.54 1.06 3.58
N ALA A 46 -10.49 1.95 3.87
CA ALA A 46 -11.70 1.61 4.61
C ALA A 46 -12.53 0.51 3.92
N GLY A 47 -12.87 -0.55 4.66
CA GLY A 47 -13.70 -1.64 4.14
C GLY A 47 -13.01 -2.52 3.10
N LEU A 48 -11.66 -2.54 3.07
CA LEU A 48 -10.87 -3.45 2.25
C LEU A 48 -10.09 -4.43 3.14
N THR A 49 -9.85 -5.64 2.63
CA THR A 49 -8.89 -6.57 3.22
C THR A 49 -7.58 -6.47 2.45
N LEU A 50 -6.49 -6.13 3.13
CA LEU A 50 -5.15 -6.06 2.56
C LEU A 50 -4.42 -7.36 2.87
N ALA A 51 -3.82 -7.99 1.87
CA ALA A 51 -2.98 -9.18 2.05
C ALA A 51 -1.65 -9.01 1.31
N ALA A 52 -0.55 -8.99 2.05
CA ALA A 52 0.76 -8.91 1.43
C ALA A 52 1.19 -10.30 0.95
N THR A 53 1.54 -10.45 -0.34
CA THR A 53 1.89 -11.76 -0.93
C THR A 53 3.29 -12.24 -0.56
N ASP A 54 4.13 -11.34 -0.06
CA ASP A 54 5.52 -11.58 0.35
C ASP A 54 5.67 -11.73 1.88
N THR A 55 4.56 -11.69 2.64
CA THR A 55 4.55 -11.89 4.09
C THR A 55 3.28 -12.63 4.53
N LEU A 56 3.14 -12.89 5.83
CA LEU A 56 1.88 -13.38 6.42
C LEU A 56 0.92 -12.26 6.83
N PHE A 57 1.17 -11.02 6.40
CA PHE A 57 0.35 -9.87 6.77
C PHE A 57 -1.01 -9.91 6.08
N ILE A 58 -2.06 -9.90 6.89
CA ILE A 58 -3.45 -9.69 6.47
C ILE A 58 -4.10 -8.70 7.44
N SER A 59 -4.83 -7.70 6.94
CA SER A 59 -5.51 -6.72 7.80
C SER A 59 -6.76 -6.14 7.12
N GLY A 60 -7.74 -5.76 7.94
CA GLY A 60 -9.00 -5.18 7.48
C GLY A 60 -10.05 -6.22 7.08
N THR A 61 -11.23 -5.72 6.73
CA THR A 61 -12.41 -6.53 6.41
C THR A 61 -13.08 -5.99 5.15
N GLY A 62 -13.38 -6.86 4.19
CA GLY A 62 -14.06 -6.52 2.94
C GLY A 62 -13.41 -7.17 1.72
N PRO A 63 -13.62 -6.62 0.51
CA PRO A 63 -12.99 -7.11 -0.71
C PRO A 63 -11.46 -7.12 -0.63
N LEU A 64 -10.86 -8.21 -1.09
CA LEU A 64 -9.41 -8.42 -1.04
C LEU A 64 -8.65 -7.53 -2.03
N VAL A 65 -7.56 -6.93 -1.54
CA VAL A 65 -6.47 -6.32 -2.30
C VAL A 65 -5.18 -7.03 -1.90
N ALA A 66 -4.61 -7.79 -2.82
CA ALA A 66 -3.42 -8.61 -2.62
C ALA A 66 -2.28 -8.18 -3.53
N GLY A 67 -1.07 -8.12 -2.98
CA GLY A 67 0.16 -7.84 -3.73
C GLY A 67 1.36 -7.68 -2.79
N PRO A 68 2.54 -7.29 -3.30
CA PRO A 68 3.72 -7.06 -2.44
C PRO A 68 3.43 -6.00 -1.35
N ALA A 69 3.99 -6.18 -0.14
CA ALA A 69 3.79 -5.23 0.97
C ALA A 69 4.12 -3.78 0.58
N ALA A 70 5.15 -3.58 -0.25
CA ALA A 70 5.53 -2.27 -0.75
C ALA A 70 4.50 -1.66 -1.70
N ALA A 71 3.86 -2.47 -2.56
CA ALA A 71 2.79 -1.99 -3.44
C ALA A 71 1.55 -1.56 -2.63
N LEU A 72 1.19 -2.34 -1.60
CA LEU A 72 0.13 -1.98 -0.66
C LEU A 72 0.46 -0.69 0.11
N LEU A 73 1.71 -0.51 0.56
CA LEU A 73 2.16 0.71 1.24
C LEU A 73 2.04 1.95 0.34
N LEU A 74 2.44 1.85 -0.93
CA LEU A 74 2.33 2.96 -1.88
C LEU A 74 0.87 3.30 -2.16
N ALA A 75 0.01 2.31 -2.37
CA ALA A 75 -1.42 2.57 -2.56
C ALA A 75 -2.05 3.19 -1.29
N ALA A 76 -1.67 2.70 -0.10
CA ALA A 76 -2.09 3.25 1.18
C ALA A 76 -1.66 4.72 1.36
N SER A 77 -0.52 5.13 0.80
CA SER A 77 -0.04 6.51 0.80
C SER A 77 -0.58 7.35 -0.38
N GLY A 78 -1.40 6.77 -1.26
CA GLY A 78 -2.01 7.45 -2.41
C GLY A 78 -1.13 7.49 -3.66
N ARG A 79 -0.04 6.72 -3.72
CA ARG A 79 0.85 6.61 -4.88
C ARG A 79 0.42 5.46 -5.79
N THR A 80 0.35 5.72 -7.10
CA THR A 80 -0.12 4.76 -8.11
C THR A 80 0.98 3.93 -8.77
N ALA A 81 2.26 4.21 -8.48
CA ALA A 81 3.42 3.66 -9.18
C ALA A 81 3.45 2.12 -9.27
N ARG A 82 2.90 1.42 -8.28
CA ARG A 82 2.84 -0.05 -8.22
C ARG A 82 1.42 -0.61 -8.15
N LEU A 83 0.42 0.19 -8.52
CA LEU A 83 -0.99 -0.23 -8.42
C LEU A 83 -1.31 -1.45 -9.30
N ARG A 84 -0.63 -1.58 -10.44
CA ARG A 84 -0.70 -2.74 -11.36
C ARG A 84 -0.21 -4.06 -10.76
N GLU A 85 0.50 -4.02 -9.63
CA GLU A 85 0.98 -5.20 -8.92
C GLU A 85 -0.03 -5.68 -7.87
N LEU A 86 -1.14 -4.94 -7.70
CA LEU A 86 -2.24 -5.34 -6.84
C LEU A 86 -3.29 -6.12 -7.63
N SER A 87 -3.91 -7.07 -6.96
CA SER A 87 -4.92 -7.95 -7.52
C SER A 87 -6.04 -8.23 -6.52
N GLY A 88 -7.18 -8.71 -7.01
CA GLY A 88 -8.35 -9.04 -6.19
C GLY A 88 -9.50 -8.04 -6.32
N PRO A 89 -10.69 -8.42 -5.81
CA PRO A 89 -11.95 -7.69 -6.04
C PRO A 89 -11.98 -6.28 -5.44
N GLY A 90 -11.11 -5.96 -4.47
CA GLY A 90 -11.01 -4.63 -3.88
C GLY A 90 -10.19 -3.63 -4.69
N CYS A 91 -9.48 -4.06 -5.75
CA CYS A 91 -8.57 -3.18 -6.49
C CYS A 91 -9.29 -2.05 -7.22
N ALA A 92 -10.47 -2.32 -7.79
CA ALA A 92 -11.28 -1.31 -8.48
C ALA A 92 -11.69 -0.19 -7.50
N VAL A 93 -12.21 -0.56 -6.34
CA VAL A 93 -12.60 0.38 -5.27
C VAL A 93 -11.40 1.21 -4.79
N LEU A 94 -10.24 0.57 -4.61
CA LEU A 94 -9.03 1.27 -4.22
C LEU A 94 -8.58 2.28 -5.29
N ALA A 95 -8.60 1.89 -6.57
CA ALA A 95 -8.23 2.76 -7.68
C ALA A 95 -9.18 3.97 -7.82
N GLU A 96 -10.50 3.77 -7.69
CA GLU A 96 -11.49 4.85 -7.69
C GLU A 96 -11.20 5.90 -6.61
N ARG A 97 -10.86 5.46 -5.39
CA ARG A 97 -10.52 6.35 -4.26
C ARG A 97 -9.20 7.10 -4.46
N MET A 98 -8.34 6.66 -5.36
CA MET A 98 -7.10 7.35 -5.71
C MET A 98 -7.30 8.40 -6.80
N HIS A 99 -8.37 8.29 -7.59
CA HIS A 99 -8.73 9.25 -8.64
C HIS A 99 -9.71 10.34 -8.19
N ALA A 100 -10.49 10.09 -7.14
CA ALA A 100 -11.33 11.11 -6.51
C ALA A 100 -10.45 12.11 -5.75
N ARG A 101 -10.05 13.20 -6.40
CA ARG A 101 -9.29 14.30 -5.82
C ARG A 101 -10.03 15.62 -6.00
#